data_AF-A0AA90NLK0-F1
#
_entry.id   AF-A0AA90NLK0-F1
#
_cell.length_a   1.000
_cell.length_b   1.000
_cell.length_c   1.000
_cell.angle_alpha   90.00
_cell.angle_beta   90.00
_cell.angle_gamma   90.00
#
_symmetry.space_group_name_H-M   'P 1'
#
loop_
_entity.id
_entity.type
_entity.pdbx_description
1 polymer ?
#
loop_
_entity_poly.entity_id
_entity_poly.type
_entity_poly.pdbx_seq_one_letter_code
_entity_poly.pdbx_strand_id
1 'polypeptide(L)'
;MSRWGWNSKDAVKDHHWRVPHGSNKAVQAKEQDDAAGGRHNRAIRTAPNALGRVVLRCQYRRLYAELRWTDATRKHAEYLGEMTWHSRADNLAAAWREAHARGLTTKSCDRHPVI
;
A
#
# COMPACT_ATOMS: atom_id res chain seq x y z
N MET A 1 -18.52 1.75 5.16
CA MET A 1 -17.53 0.94 5.90
C MET A 1 -16.90 1.86 6.92
N SER A 2 -17.02 1.54 8.20
CA SER A 2 -16.63 2.43 9.30
C SER A 2 -15.11 2.38 9.54
N ARG A 3 -14.59 3.31 10.33
CA ARG A 3 -13.24 3.26 10.89
C ARG A 3 -13.35 2.67 12.29
N TRP A 4 -12.43 1.82 12.74
CA TRP A 4 -12.43 1.41 14.15
C TRP A 4 -11.97 2.55 15.06
N GLY A 5 -12.72 2.77 16.13
CA GLY A 5 -12.42 3.75 17.17
C GLY A 5 -11.42 3.21 18.18
N TRP A 6 -10.90 4.09 19.02
CA TRP A 6 -9.82 3.87 19.99
C TRP A 6 -10.21 3.01 21.20
N ASN A 7 -10.86 1.85 21.02
CA ASN A 7 -11.19 0.98 22.14
C ASN A 7 -10.16 -0.16 22.27
N SER A 8 -9.74 -0.48 23.49
CA SER A 8 -8.72 -1.49 23.78
C SER A 8 -9.12 -2.92 23.40
N LYS A 9 -10.41 -3.15 23.11
CA LYS A 9 -10.96 -4.38 22.51
C LYS A 9 -10.86 -4.45 20.97
N ASP A 10 -10.55 -3.32 20.31
CA ASP A 10 -10.40 -3.17 18.86
C ASP A 10 -8.93 -3.29 18.40
N ALA A 11 -8.10 -4.01 19.18
CA ALA A 11 -6.70 -4.25 18.84
C ALA A 11 -6.58 -4.84 17.42
N VAL A 12 -5.53 -4.42 16.70
CA VAL A 12 -5.26 -4.89 15.34
C VAL A 12 -5.26 -6.42 15.29
N LYS A 13 -6.21 -6.98 14.54
CA LYS A 13 -6.34 -8.42 14.31
C LYS A 13 -5.56 -8.81 13.05
N ASP A 14 -5.20 -10.08 12.94
CA ASP A 14 -4.39 -10.57 11.81
C ASP A 14 -5.05 -10.27 10.45
N HIS A 15 -6.37 -10.40 10.31
CA HIS A 15 -7.06 -10.12 9.04
C HIS A 15 -7.03 -8.63 8.61
N HIS A 16 -6.62 -7.71 9.49
CA HIS A 16 -6.43 -6.30 9.11
C HIS A 16 -5.15 -6.07 8.30
N TRP A 17 -4.16 -6.96 8.39
CA TRP A 17 -2.82 -6.67 7.87
C TRP A 17 -1.99 -7.86 7.45
N ARG A 18 -2.24 -9.06 7.97
CA ARG A 18 -1.45 -10.24 7.68
C ARG A 18 -1.92 -10.82 6.34
N VAL A 19 -0.95 -11.17 5.50
CA VAL A 19 -1.24 -11.92 4.28
C VAL A 19 -1.90 -13.25 4.68
N PRO A 20 -3.04 -13.64 4.07
CA PRO A 20 -3.67 -14.92 4.37
C PRO A 20 -2.71 -16.09 4.22
N HIS A 21 -2.80 -17.06 5.14
CA HIS A 21 -1.97 -18.26 5.10
C HIS A 21 -2.20 -19.02 3.78
N GLY A 22 -1.11 -19.50 3.15
CA GLY A 22 -1.18 -20.18 1.85
C GLY A 22 -1.23 -19.25 0.63
N SER A 23 -1.20 -17.92 0.79
CA SER A 23 -1.14 -17.00 -0.34
C SER A 23 0.20 -17.08 -1.07
N ASN A 24 0.15 -17.40 -2.36
CA ASN A 24 1.33 -17.37 -3.23
C ASN A 24 1.68 -15.93 -3.70
N LYS A 25 2.81 -15.79 -4.40
CA LYS A 25 3.30 -14.50 -4.89
C LYS A 25 2.36 -13.85 -5.92
N ALA A 26 1.71 -14.64 -6.77
CA ALA A 26 0.80 -14.12 -7.79
C ALA A 26 -0.47 -13.54 -7.16
N VAL A 27 -1.04 -14.21 -6.16
CA VAL A 27 -2.19 -13.72 -5.38
C VAL A 27 -1.84 -12.41 -4.67
N GLN A 28 -0.66 -12.33 -4.03
CA GLN A 28 -0.21 -11.09 -3.38
C GLN A 28 0.03 -9.95 -4.38
N ALA A 29 0.55 -10.26 -5.58
CA ALA A 29 0.72 -9.27 -6.64
C ALA A 29 -0.64 -8.74 -7.12
N LYS A 30 -1.61 -9.63 -7.35
CA LYS A 30 -2.97 -9.25 -7.73
C LYS A 30 -3.64 -8.41 -6.63
N GLU A 31 -3.50 -8.78 -5.36
CA GLU A 31 -4.03 -7.99 -4.22
C GLU A 31 -3.48 -6.55 -4.25
N GLN A 32 -2.19 -6.38 -4.55
CA GLN A 32 -1.58 -5.05 -4.68
C GLN A 32 -2.09 -4.30 -5.91
N ASP A 33 -2.25 -4.99 -7.05
CA ASP A 33 -2.80 -4.39 -8.26
C ASP A 33 -4.24 -3.93 -8.04
N ASP A 34 -5.08 -4.77 -7.46
CA ASP A 34 -6.48 -4.45 -7.13
C ASP A 34 -6.53 -3.25 -6.17
N ALA A 35 -5.71 -3.26 -5.10
CA ALA A 35 -5.69 -2.19 -4.11
C ALA A 35 -5.14 -0.85 -4.66
N ALA A 36 -4.23 -0.90 -5.63
CA ALA A 36 -3.71 0.29 -6.33
C ALA A 36 -4.65 0.78 -7.46
N GLY A 37 -5.75 0.07 -7.73
CA GLY A 37 -6.61 0.35 -8.89
C GLY A 37 -5.99 -0.02 -10.23
N GLY A 38 -4.99 -0.91 -10.24
CA GLY A 38 -4.32 -1.45 -11.41
C GLY A 38 -2.79 -1.48 -11.27
N ARG A 39 -2.15 -2.40 -11.99
CA ARG A 39 -0.68 -2.56 -11.97
C ARG A 39 0.08 -1.29 -12.35
N HIS A 40 -0.43 -0.51 -13.31
CA HIS A 40 0.22 0.71 -13.78
C HIS A 40 0.27 1.81 -12.72
N ASN A 41 -0.71 1.85 -11.81
CA ASN A 41 -0.73 2.80 -10.70
C ASN A 41 0.32 2.47 -9.62
N ARG A 42 0.97 1.30 -9.70
CA ARG A 42 2.07 0.95 -8.80
C ARG A 42 3.42 1.50 -9.26
N ALA A 43 3.51 2.09 -10.46
CA ALA A 43 4.75 2.69 -10.94
C ALA A 43 5.17 3.87 -10.05
N ILE A 44 6.43 3.90 -9.64
CA ILE A 44 6.96 4.96 -8.78
C ILE A 44 7.36 6.16 -9.64
N ARG A 45 6.92 7.37 -9.25
CA ARG A 45 7.18 8.59 -10.04
C ARG A 45 8.67 8.88 -10.19
N THR A 46 9.44 8.69 -9.11
CA THR A 46 10.90 8.94 -9.09
C THR A 46 11.73 7.77 -9.63
N ALA A 47 11.10 6.62 -9.88
CA ALA A 47 11.75 5.41 -10.37
C ALA A 47 10.82 4.70 -11.36
N PRO A 48 10.73 5.18 -12.62
CA PRO A 48 9.68 4.77 -13.57
C PRO A 48 9.72 3.28 -13.94
N ASN A 49 10.87 2.61 -13.77
CA ASN A 49 11.03 1.17 -14.00
C ASN A 49 10.74 0.33 -12.75
N ALA A 50 10.49 0.96 -11.60
CA ALA A 50 10.23 0.29 -10.34
C ALA A 50 8.72 0.22 -10.04
N LEU A 51 8.27 -0.96 -9.57
CA LEU A 51 6.93 -1.12 -9.03
C LEU A 51 6.97 -1.03 -7.50
N GLY A 52 6.12 -0.15 -6.98
CA GLY A 52 5.83 -0.05 -5.57
C GLY A 52 5.07 -1.26 -5.04
N ARG A 53 5.23 -1.48 -3.74
CA ARG A 53 4.45 -2.39 -2.93
C ARG A 53 4.15 -1.72 -1.59
N VAL A 54 2.88 -1.71 -1.19
CA VAL A 54 2.51 -1.33 0.17
C VAL A 54 2.76 -2.50 1.11
N VAL A 55 3.45 -2.22 2.21
CA VAL A 55 3.66 -3.14 3.32
C VAL A 55 2.91 -2.60 4.54
N LEU A 56 2.07 -3.45 5.11
CA LEU A 56 1.36 -3.19 6.35
C LEU A 56 2.14 -3.77 7.53
N ARG A 57 2.34 -2.99 8.59
CA ARG A 57 3.12 -3.36 9.77
C ARG A 57 2.35 -3.09 11.04
N CYS A 58 2.12 -4.13 11.84
CA CYS A 58 1.55 -3.96 13.18
C CYS A 58 2.67 -3.71 14.19
N GLN A 59 2.64 -2.57 14.88
CA GLN A 59 3.56 -2.24 15.97
C GLN A 59 2.77 -1.57 17.11
N TYR A 60 2.99 -2.00 18.35
CA TYR A 60 2.32 -1.45 19.54
C TYR A 60 0.78 -1.38 19.40
N ARG A 61 0.17 -2.43 18.84
CA ARG A 61 -1.28 -2.55 18.54
C ARG A 61 -1.83 -1.55 17.51
N ARG A 62 -0.96 -0.83 16.80
CA ARG A 62 -1.32 0.06 15.69
C ARG A 62 -0.83 -0.51 14.39
N LEU A 63 -1.53 -0.17 13.31
CA LEU A 63 -1.20 -0.64 11.98
C LEU A 63 -0.67 0.53 11.15
N TYR A 64 0.50 0.34 10.57
CA TYR A 64 1.17 1.34 9.75
C TYR A 64 1.34 0.85 8.32
N ALA A 65 1.33 1.77 7.37
CA ALA A 65 1.63 1.48 5.98
C ALA A 65 2.95 2.13 5.56
N GLU A 66 3.72 1.39 4.77
CA GLU A 66 4.91 1.88 4.08
C GLU A 66 4.80 1.54 2.60
N LEU A 67 5.14 2.48 1.73
CA LEU A 67 5.39 2.20 0.31
C LEU A 67 6.84 1.77 0.16
N ARG A 68 7.08 0.63 -0.49
CA ARG A 68 8.43 0.12 -0.74
C ARG A 68 8.65 -0.13 -2.20
N TRP A 69 9.84 0.20 -2.68
CA TRP A 69 10.29 -0.13 -4.02
C TRP A 69 11.80 -0.39 -4.02
N THR A 70 12.29 -0.94 -5.12
CA THR A 70 13.72 -1.10 -5.35
C THR A 70 14.04 -0.46 -6.68
N ASP A 71 15.01 0.45 -6.69
CA ASP A 71 15.51 1.10 -7.90
C ASP A 71 17.00 0.80 -8.06
N ALA A 72 17.38 0.30 -9.24
CA ALA A 72 18.68 -0.28 -9.59
C ALA A 72 19.20 -1.35 -8.60
N THR A 73 19.64 -0.91 -7.42
CA THR A 73 20.16 -1.74 -6.32
C THR A 73 19.74 -1.25 -4.94
N ARG A 74 19.05 -0.11 -4.85
CA ARG A 74 18.68 0.55 -3.58
C ARG A 74 17.25 0.21 -3.20
N LYS A 75 17.05 -0.18 -1.94
CA LYS A 75 15.72 -0.38 -1.37
C LYS A 75 15.25 0.92 -0.76
N HIS A 76 14.05 1.33 -1.13
CA HIS A 76 13.41 2.53 -0.63
C HIS A 76 12.17 2.14 0.18
N ALA A 77 11.88 2.94 1.20
CA ALA A 77 10.68 2.83 2.00
C ALA A 77 10.20 4.24 2.37
N GLU A 78 8.92 4.51 2.14
CA GLU A 78 8.26 5.77 2.47
C GLU A 78 7.10 5.50 3.41
N TYR A 79 7.04 6.20 4.54
CA TYR A 79 5.97 6.03 5.52
C TYR A 79 4.69 6.68 5.03
N LEU A 80 3.61 5.90 4.90
CA LEU A 80 2.32 6.37 4.40
C LEU A 80 1.35 6.77 5.51
N GLY A 81 1.57 6.36 6.76
CA GLY A 81 0.68 6.72 7.86
C GLY A 81 0.08 5.52 8.58
N GLU A 82 -0.79 5.81 9.54
CA GLU A 82 -1.55 4.84 10.31
C GLU A 82 -2.81 4.39 9.53
N MET A 83 -3.08 3.09 9.55
CA MET A 83 -4.21 2.44 8.86
C MET A 83 -5.19 1.89 9.89
N THR A 84 -6.47 2.18 9.72
CA THR A 84 -7.51 1.93 10.74
C THR A 84 -8.77 1.27 10.17
N TRP A 85 -8.66 0.64 9.00
CA TRP A 85 -9.75 -0.08 8.35
C TRP A 85 -9.86 -1.53 8.81
N HIS A 86 -11.06 -2.09 8.63
CA HIS A 86 -11.46 -3.41 9.12
C HIS A 86 -10.85 -4.59 8.38
N SER A 87 -10.28 -4.37 7.21
CA SER A 87 -9.73 -5.45 6.39
C SER A 87 -8.38 -5.07 5.82
N ARG A 88 -7.55 -6.08 5.57
CA ARG A 88 -6.28 -5.91 4.86
C ARG A 88 -6.47 -5.26 3.49
N ALA A 89 -7.48 -5.67 2.74
CA ALA A 89 -7.78 -5.09 1.42
C ALA A 89 -8.08 -3.59 1.52
N ASP A 90 -8.92 -3.19 2.48
CA ASP A 90 -9.26 -1.77 2.70
C ASP A 90 -8.05 -0.95 3.17
N ASN A 91 -7.23 -1.52 4.05
CA ASN A 91 -6.00 -0.88 4.52
C ASN A 91 -4.98 -0.70 3.39
N LEU A 92 -4.83 -1.71 2.52
CA LEU A 92 -3.98 -1.59 1.33
C LEU A 92 -4.51 -0.52 0.37
N ALA A 93 -5.81 -0.51 0.09
CA ALA A 93 -6.42 0.48 -0.80
C ALA A 93 -6.30 1.91 -0.23
N ALA A 94 -6.49 2.07 1.09
CA ALA A 94 -6.28 3.34 1.77
C ALA A 94 -4.83 3.84 1.67
N ALA A 95 -3.86 2.96 1.89
CA ALA A 95 -2.45 3.29 1.76
C ALA A 95 -2.07 3.66 0.31
N TRP A 96 -2.59 2.95 -0.70
CA TRP A 96 -2.37 3.31 -2.10
C TRP A 96 -2.98 4.67 -2.44
N ARG A 97 -4.20 4.96 -1.98
CA ARG A 97 -4.79 6.31 -2.13
C ARG A 97 -3.91 7.39 -1.54
N GLU A 98 -3.32 7.15 -0.37
CA GLU A 98 -2.39 8.10 0.25
C GLU A 98 -1.11 8.28 -0.58
N ALA A 99 -0.52 7.19 -1.07
CA ALA A 99 0.64 7.26 -1.96
C ALA A 99 0.35 8.06 -3.24
N HIS A 100 -0.83 7.86 -3.83
CA HIS A 100 -1.31 8.62 -4.98
C HIS A 100 -1.55 10.10 -4.66
N ALA A 101 -2.15 10.40 -3.50
CA ALA A 101 -2.43 11.76 -3.07
C ALA A 101 -1.14 12.57 -2.82
N ARG A 102 -0.09 11.91 -2.33
CA ARG A 102 1.25 12.50 -2.16
C ARG A 102 2.08 12.55 -3.44
N GLY A 103 1.57 12.04 -4.55
CA GLY A 103 2.30 11.99 -5.82
C GLY A 103 3.53 11.08 -5.79
N LEU A 104 3.53 10.01 -5.00
CA LEU A 104 4.67 9.06 -4.97
C LEU A 104 4.67 8.13 -6.19
N THR A 105 3.51 7.96 -6.81
CA THR A 105 3.27 7.08 -7.95
C THR A 105 2.89 7.88 -9.18
N THR A 106 3.19 7.34 -10.36
CA THR A 106 2.69 7.88 -11.61
C THR A 106 1.23 7.47 -11.78
N LYS A 107 0.31 8.43 -11.85
CA LYS A 107 -1.05 8.14 -12.34
C LYS A 107 -0.99 8.03 -13.86
N SER A 108 -1.83 7.18 -14.45
CA SER A 108 -1.94 7.08 -15.92
C SER A 108 -2.21 8.41 -16.63
N CYS A 109 -2.70 9.42 -15.89
CA CYS A 109 -2.96 10.77 -16.37
C CYS A 109 -1.73 11.70 -16.36
N ASP A 110 -0.64 11.37 -15.65
CA ASP A 110 0.54 12.24 -15.53
C ASP A 110 1.59 12.00 -16.64
N ARG A 111 1.15 11.55 -17.82
CA ARG A 111 1.98 11.58 -19.01
C ARG A 111 2.04 13.03 -19.49
N HIS A 112 2.96 13.81 -18.93
CA HIS A 112 3.32 15.09 -19.54
C HIS A 112 3.78 14.81 -20.98
N PRO A 113 3.16 15.39 -22.01
CA PRO A 113 3.74 15.37 -23.33
C PRO A 113 5.05 16.16 -23.25
N VAL A 114 6.15 15.50 -23.62
CA VAL A 114 7.41 16.20 -23.90
C VAL A 114 7.14 16.94 -25.20
N ILE A 115 7.03 18.27 -25.11
CA ILE A 115 7.06 19.20 -26.26
C ILE A 115 8.49 19.38 -26.74
#